data_AF-A0AAD4ECF3-F1
#
_entry.id   AF-A0AAD4ECF3-F1
#
_cell.length_a   1.000
_cell.length_b   1.000
_cell.length_c   1.000
_cell.angle_alpha   90.00
_cell.angle_beta   90.00
_cell.angle_gamma   90.00
#
_symmetry.space_group_name_H-M   'P 1'
#
loop_
_entity.id
_entity.type
_entity.pdbx_description
1 polymer ?
#
loop_
_entity_poly.entity_id
_entity_poly.type
_entity_poly.pdbx_seq_one_letter_code
_entity_poly.pdbx_strand_id
1 'polypeptide(L)'
;TWISTGLAIEEAQIALLIEVRRIGRRSTETQRLDIARQRDRLQGQIDGFARSALTHLGEGFDADDEPEDLDVDILDDLDDDPADFIETSHTWTNSPELTVIPLPSNLGVDRCRRCMAEDLIPLEMSLREGQANDALHNLRIYLCNKAILFRTTVRQANSQALKTRAWSQVTSVQQAVSLHASIYTKTRKQMMRLEPGQDQLQKYKPLLREQLKISTAVGDPNA
;
A
#
# COMPACT_ATOMS: atom_id res chain seq x y z
N THR A 1 2.00 20.11 0.21
CA THR A 1 3.40 20.31 -0.21
C THR A 1 3.67 19.43 -1.42
N TRP A 2 4.79 19.60 -2.13
CA TRP A 2 5.11 18.71 -3.26
C TRP A 2 5.25 17.25 -2.82
N ILE A 3 5.95 17.01 -1.70
CA ILE A 3 6.09 15.67 -1.10
C ILE A 3 4.73 15.04 -0.77
N SER A 4 3.79 15.77 -0.17
CA SER A 4 2.46 15.21 0.13
C SER A 4 1.73 14.73 -1.13
N THR A 5 1.93 15.39 -2.27
CA THR A 5 1.35 14.95 -3.55
C THR A 5 1.99 13.65 -4.03
N GLY A 6 3.32 13.51 -3.91
CA GLY A 6 4.01 12.25 -4.25
C GLY A 6 3.57 11.10 -3.34
N LEU A 7 3.46 11.34 -2.04
CA LEU A 7 2.94 10.38 -1.06
C LEU A 7 1.52 9.91 -1.40
N ALA A 8 0.64 10.82 -1.83
CA ALA A 8 -0.71 10.47 -2.26
C ALA A 8 -0.73 9.66 -3.57
N ILE A 9 0.17 9.95 -4.51
CA ILE A 9 0.35 9.15 -5.73
C ILE A 9 0.78 7.73 -5.34
N GLU A 10 1.70 7.61 -4.41
CA GLU A 10 2.22 6.32 -3.97
C GLU A 10 1.16 5.45 -3.29
N GLU A 11 0.31 6.04 -2.44
CA GLU A 11 -0.85 5.35 -1.88
C GLU A 11 -1.83 4.89 -2.98
N ALA A 12 -2.06 5.72 -4.00
CA ALA A 12 -2.88 5.37 -5.15
C ALA A 12 -2.26 4.23 -5.98
N GLN A 13 -0.94 4.20 -6.12
CA GLN A 13 -0.22 3.08 -6.75
C GLN A 13 -0.45 1.78 -5.98
N ILE A 14 -0.30 1.79 -4.64
CA ILE A 14 -0.54 0.61 -3.80
C ILE A 14 -1.99 0.11 -3.95
N ALA A 15 -2.96 1.02 -3.87
CA ALA A 15 -4.37 0.68 -3.99
C ALA A 15 -4.72 0.06 -5.35
N LEU A 16 -4.23 0.65 -6.44
CA LEU A 16 -4.42 0.13 -7.79
C LEU A 16 -3.74 -1.23 -7.97
N LEU A 17 -2.53 -1.38 -7.43
CA LEU A 17 -1.77 -2.62 -7.55
C LEU A 17 -2.46 -3.80 -6.85
N ILE A 18 -3.01 -3.59 -5.65
CA ILE A 18 -3.83 -4.58 -4.94
C ILE A 18 -5.07 -4.94 -5.79
N GLU A 19 -5.74 -3.94 -6.36
CA GLU A 19 -6.94 -4.16 -7.16
C GLU A 19 -6.66 -4.94 -8.45
N VAL A 20 -5.57 -4.62 -9.15
CA VAL A 20 -5.14 -5.32 -10.36
C VAL A 20 -4.78 -6.78 -10.05
N ARG A 21 -4.04 -7.04 -8.96
CA ARG A 21 -3.69 -8.40 -8.52
C ARG A 21 -4.94 -9.21 -8.21
N ARG A 22 -5.87 -8.63 -7.45
CA ARG A 22 -7.14 -9.26 -7.05
C ARG A 22 -8.03 -9.64 -8.24
N ILE A 23 -8.14 -8.75 -9.22
CA ILE A 23 -8.97 -8.99 -10.41
C ILE A 23 -8.35 -10.10 -11.30
N GLY A 24 -7.01 -10.20 -11.29
CA GLY A 24 -6.27 -11.27 -11.96
C GLY A 24 -6.62 -11.41 -13.45
N ARG A 25 -6.52 -12.64 -13.97
CA ARG A 25 -6.76 -12.93 -15.40
C ARG A 25 -8.24 -13.08 -15.78
N ARG A 26 -9.15 -13.23 -14.81
CA ARG A 26 -10.60 -13.50 -15.05
C ARG A 26 -11.48 -12.24 -14.87
N SER A 27 -10.95 -11.09 -15.24
CA SER A 27 -11.61 -9.79 -15.17
C SER A 27 -12.78 -9.65 -16.14
N THR A 28 -13.89 -9.04 -15.73
CA THR A 28 -14.93 -8.61 -16.66
C THR A 28 -14.43 -7.46 -17.55
N GLU A 29 -15.09 -7.22 -18.69
CA GLU A 29 -14.76 -6.07 -19.54
C GLU A 29 -14.93 -4.73 -18.82
N THR A 30 -15.97 -4.61 -17.99
CA THR A 30 -16.20 -3.43 -17.15
C THR A 30 -15.06 -3.20 -16.16
N GLN A 31 -14.59 -4.24 -15.47
CA GLN A 31 -13.46 -4.16 -14.54
C GLN A 31 -12.16 -3.76 -15.26
N ARG A 32 -11.90 -4.30 -16.46
CA ARG A 32 -10.73 -3.93 -17.26
C ARG A 32 -10.76 -2.46 -17.66
N LEU A 33 -11.95 -1.97 -18.05
CA LEU A 33 -12.15 -0.58 -18.43
C LEU A 33 -11.96 0.36 -17.23
N ASP A 34 -12.45 -0.03 -16.05
CA ASP A 34 -12.26 0.75 -14.82
C ASP A 34 -10.79 0.80 -14.40
N ILE A 35 -10.06 -0.33 -14.45
CA ILE A 35 -8.60 -0.35 -14.23
C ILE A 35 -7.89 0.56 -15.23
N ALA A 36 -8.23 0.50 -16.52
CA ALA A 36 -7.61 1.34 -17.54
C ALA A 36 -7.79 2.83 -17.24
N ARG A 37 -9.01 3.26 -16.85
CA ARG A 37 -9.27 4.64 -16.43
C ARG A 37 -8.47 5.05 -15.20
N GLN A 38 -8.34 4.15 -14.23
CA GLN A 38 -7.53 4.41 -13.03
C GLN A 38 -6.04 4.55 -13.38
N ARG A 39 -5.53 3.70 -14.28
CA ARG A 39 -4.16 3.80 -14.81
C ARG A 39 -3.93 5.11 -15.55
N ASP A 40 -4.83 5.52 -16.44
CA ASP A 40 -4.71 6.79 -17.17
C ASP A 40 -4.65 7.99 -16.23
N ARG A 41 -5.53 7.99 -15.21
CA ARG A 41 -5.53 9.03 -14.17
C ARG A 41 -4.22 9.03 -13.39
N LEU A 42 -3.76 7.86 -12.95
CA LEU A 42 -2.54 7.71 -12.17
C LEU A 42 -1.31 8.14 -12.97
N GLN A 43 -1.23 7.76 -14.25
CA GLN A 43 -0.19 8.19 -15.16
C GLN A 43 -0.16 9.71 -15.29
N GLY A 44 -1.32 10.36 -15.46
CA GLY A 44 -1.41 11.82 -15.50
C GLY A 44 -0.91 12.50 -14.22
N GLN A 45 -1.14 11.89 -13.04
CA GLN A 45 -0.61 12.37 -11.77
C GLN A 45 0.91 12.18 -11.67
N ILE A 46 1.42 11.01 -12.11
CA ILE A 46 2.85 10.70 -12.16
C ILE A 46 3.58 11.67 -13.08
N ASP A 47 3.08 11.88 -14.30
CA ASP A 47 3.68 12.81 -15.26
C ASP A 47 3.71 14.25 -14.73
N GLY A 48 2.61 14.69 -14.11
CA GLY A 48 2.54 16.00 -13.48
C GLY A 48 3.55 16.14 -12.34
N PHE A 49 3.68 15.10 -11.51
CA PHE A 49 4.65 15.06 -10.43
C PHE A 49 6.09 15.10 -10.95
N ALA A 50 6.43 14.25 -11.92
CA ALA A 50 7.74 14.18 -12.56
C ALA A 50 8.15 15.52 -13.20
N ARG A 51 7.24 16.20 -13.92
CA ARG A 51 7.51 17.53 -14.51
C ARG A 51 7.82 18.59 -13.45
N SER A 52 7.22 18.49 -12.27
CA SER A 52 7.47 19.43 -11.17
C SER A 52 8.70 19.07 -10.33
N ALA A 53 9.29 17.87 -10.52
CA ALA A 53 10.38 17.37 -9.71
C ALA A 53 11.63 18.24 -9.81
N LEU A 54 11.99 18.72 -11.01
CA LEU A 54 13.17 19.57 -11.21
C LEU A 54 13.13 20.85 -10.36
N THR A 55 11.94 21.46 -10.20
CA THR A 55 11.75 22.66 -9.40
C THR A 55 12.03 22.44 -7.91
N HIS A 56 11.87 21.20 -7.42
CA HIS A 56 12.01 20.86 -6.01
C HIS A 56 13.32 20.15 -5.70
N LEU A 57 13.83 19.35 -6.63
CA LEU A 57 15.03 18.55 -6.46
C LEU A 57 16.30 19.28 -6.93
N GLY A 58 16.20 20.46 -7.56
CA GLY A 58 17.36 21.25 -7.96
C GLY A 58 17.99 20.80 -9.29
N GLU A 59 18.96 21.59 -9.76
CA GLU A 59 19.60 21.41 -11.08
C GLU A 59 20.42 20.11 -11.21
N GLY A 60 20.81 19.48 -10.10
CA GLY A 60 21.56 18.22 -10.09
C GLY A 60 20.70 16.97 -10.29
N PHE A 61 19.38 17.10 -10.40
CA PHE A 61 18.47 15.98 -10.63
C PHE A 61 18.46 15.55 -12.10
N ASP A 62 18.89 14.33 -12.36
CA ASP A 62 18.71 13.65 -13.65
C ASP A 62 17.45 12.76 -13.62
N ALA A 63 16.57 12.88 -14.60
CA ALA A 63 15.38 12.02 -14.67
C ALA A 63 15.71 10.60 -15.17
N ASP A 64 16.86 10.42 -15.82
CA ASP A 64 17.28 9.16 -16.44
C ASP A 64 18.08 8.25 -15.47
N ASP A 65 18.43 8.76 -14.28
CA ASP A 65 19.01 7.93 -13.21
C ASP A 65 17.99 6.90 -12.74
N GLU A 66 18.37 5.62 -12.76
CA GLU A 66 17.49 4.57 -12.24
C GLU A 66 17.28 4.74 -10.73
N PRO A 67 16.02 4.80 -10.26
CA PRO A 67 15.71 4.84 -8.85
C PRO A 67 15.98 3.49 -8.18
N GLU A 68 16.22 3.49 -6.87
CA GLU A 68 16.44 2.26 -6.11
C GLU A 68 15.19 1.36 -6.12
N ASP A 69 15.38 0.12 -6.57
CA ASP A 69 14.39 -0.95 -6.82
C ASP A 69 13.09 -0.89 -6.00
N LEU A 70 11.97 -1.14 -6.68
CA LEU A 70 10.68 -1.41 -6.05
C LEU A 70 10.57 -2.88 -5.64
N ASP A 71 11.01 -3.25 -4.43
CA ASP A 71 10.29 -4.40 -3.81
C ASP A 71 8.99 -3.86 -3.25
N VAL A 72 7.93 -4.08 -4.01
CA VAL A 72 6.58 -3.97 -3.47
C VAL A 72 6.28 -5.26 -2.71
N ASP A 73 6.72 -5.31 -1.45
CA ASP A 73 6.28 -6.33 -0.48
C ASP A 73 4.81 -6.05 -0.11
N ILE A 74 3.89 -6.36 -1.03
CA ILE A 74 2.46 -6.37 -0.71
C ILE A 74 2.22 -7.60 0.15
N LEU A 75 1.72 -7.37 1.36
CA LEU A 75 1.34 -8.42 2.29
C LEU A 75 -0.03 -9.00 1.89
N ASP A 76 -0.16 -9.47 0.64
CA ASP A 76 -1.45 -9.81 0.02
C ASP A 76 -1.89 -11.26 0.29
N ASP A 77 -1.01 -12.11 0.80
CA ASP A 77 -1.31 -13.54 0.93
C ASP A 77 -2.25 -13.89 2.09
N LEU A 78 -2.96 -12.96 2.74
CA LEU A 78 -3.63 -13.28 4.00
C LEU A 78 -4.73 -14.36 3.93
N ASP A 79 -5.22 -14.77 2.75
CA ASP A 79 -6.20 -15.86 2.60
C ASP A 79 -6.20 -16.62 1.24
N ASP A 80 -5.28 -16.38 0.29
CA ASP A 80 -5.29 -17.11 -1.00
C ASP A 80 -4.47 -18.41 -1.00
N ASP A 81 -5.03 -19.45 -1.64
CA ASP A 81 -4.39 -20.75 -1.89
C ASP A 81 -3.13 -20.54 -2.75
N PRO A 82 -1.95 -21.04 -2.35
CA PRO A 82 -0.68 -20.86 -3.07
C PRO A 82 -0.69 -21.35 -4.53
N ALA A 83 -1.74 -22.05 -4.97
CA ALA A 83 -1.89 -22.56 -6.33
C ALA A 83 -2.23 -21.50 -7.40
N ASP A 84 -2.71 -20.30 -7.04
CA ASP A 84 -3.10 -19.25 -8.01
C ASP A 84 -2.03 -18.16 -8.22
N PHE A 85 -0.85 -18.32 -7.62
CA PHE A 85 0.30 -17.41 -7.81
C PHE A 85 0.98 -17.65 -9.15
N ILE A 86 0.28 -17.36 -10.25
CA ILE A 86 0.86 -17.37 -11.59
C ILE A 86 1.60 -16.05 -11.80
N GLU A 87 2.92 -16.16 -11.86
CA GLU A 87 3.90 -15.16 -12.31
C GLU A 87 3.34 -14.26 -13.44
N THR A 88 2.84 -13.07 -13.07
CA THR A 88 2.38 -12.01 -13.99
C THR A 88 3.53 -11.09 -14.42
N SER A 89 4.71 -11.65 -14.64
CA SER A 89 5.97 -10.89 -14.73
C SER A 89 6.15 -10.07 -16.03
N HIS A 90 5.43 -10.36 -17.12
CA HIS A 90 5.81 -9.82 -18.44
C HIS A 90 4.87 -8.79 -19.09
N THR A 91 3.69 -8.50 -18.53
CA THR A 91 2.80 -7.45 -19.06
C THR A 91 2.74 -6.20 -18.19
N TRP A 92 3.49 -6.16 -17.09
CA TRP A 92 3.39 -5.14 -16.03
C TRP A 92 4.57 -4.16 -16.04
N THR A 93 5.58 -4.40 -16.88
CA THR A 93 6.86 -3.68 -16.89
C THR A 93 6.72 -2.17 -17.15
N ASN A 94 5.57 -1.70 -17.66
CA ASN A 94 5.28 -0.29 -17.92
C ASN A 94 3.97 0.20 -17.26
N SER A 95 3.52 -0.45 -16.18
CA SER A 95 2.28 -0.06 -15.50
C SER A 95 2.50 1.12 -14.54
N PRO A 96 1.61 2.13 -14.51
CA PRO A 96 1.77 3.31 -13.65
C PRO A 96 1.81 2.98 -12.15
N GLU A 97 1.15 1.91 -11.72
CA GLU A 97 1.21 1.42 -10.34
C GLU A 97 2.58 0.85 -9.92
N LEU A 98 3.47 0.57 -10.88
CA LEU A 98 4.84 0.12 -10.67
C LEU A 98 5.88 1.17 -11.08
N THR A 99 5.47 2.38 -11.45
CA THR A 99 6.43 3.44 -11.78
C THR A 99 7.04 4.01 -10.51
N VAL A 100 8.35 4.14 -10.43
CA VAL A 100 8.98 4.86 -9.31
C VAL A 100 8.85 6.36 -9.52
N ILE A 101 8.26 7.04 -8.54
CA ILE A 101 8.23 8.50 -8.51
C ILE A 101 9.45 9.05 -7.75
N PRO A 102 9.99 10.21 -8.17
CA PRO A 102 11.20 10.79 -7.59
C PRO A 102 10.93 11.45 -6.22
N LEU A 103 10.67 10.63 -5.21
CA LEU A 103 10.61 11.06 -3.81
C LEU A 103 11.98 10.89 -3.14
N PRO A 104 12.37 11.75 -2.18
CA PRO A 104 13.64 11.61 -1.47
C PRO A 104 13.94 10.18 -1.00
N SER A 105 12.95 9.46 -0.46
CA SER A 105 13.08 8.05 -0.03
C SER A 105 13.32 7.05 -1.16
N ASN A 106 12.93 7.37 -2.39
CA ASN A 106 13.20 6.54 -3.58
C ASN A 106 14.52 6.93 -4.27
N LEU A 107 14.97 8.16 -4.07
CA LEU A 107 16.26 8.64 -4.59
C LEU A 107 17.45 8.21 -3.72
N GLY A 108 17.21 8.05 -2.42
CA GLY A 108 18.24 7.82 -1.44
C GLY A 108 18.92 9.11 -0.99
N VAL A 109 19.43 9.10 0.24
CA VAL A 109 20.01 10.27 0.89
C VAL A 109 21.16 10.86 0.06
N ASP A 110 22.09 10.03 -0.43
CA ASP A 110 23.25 10.48 -1.20
C ASP A 110 22.88 11.20 -2.50
N ARG A 111 21.82 10.74 -3.17
CA ARG A 111 21.31 11.41 -4.37
C ARG A 111 20.66 12.74 -4.02
N CYS A 112 19.89 12.80 -2.94
CA CYS A 112 19.36 14.08 -2.45
C CYS A 112 20.48 15.07 -2.11
N ARG A 113 21.62 14.62 -1.55
CA ARG A 113 22.80 15.47 -1.32
C ARG A 113 23.35 16.04 -2.62
N ARG A 114 23.55 15.19 -3.64
CA ARG A 114 24.03 15.61 -4.96
C ARG A 114 23.11 16.63 -5.64
N CYS A 115 21.80 16.52 -5.42
CA CYS A 115 20.82 17.43 -6.02
C CYS A 115 20.56 18.67 -5.16
N MET A 116 21.24 18.84 -4.01
CA MET A 116 20.96 19.92 -3.03
C MET A 116 19.51 19.91 -2.49
N ALA A 117 18.91 18.73 -2.39
CA ALA A 117 17.54 18.50 -1.96
C ALA A 117 17.45 17.91 -0.52
N GLU A 118 18.50 18.05 0.28
CA GLU A 118 18.59 17.48 1.63
C GLU A 118 17.49 17.98 2.58
N ASP A 119 17.06 19.23 2.41
CA ASP A 119 16.00 19.84 3.21
C ASP A 119 14.64 19.12 3.06
N LEU A 120 14.45 18.36 1.98
CA LEU A 120 13.23 17.58 1.75
C LEU A 120 13.19 16.28 2.55
N ILE A 121 14.34 15.75 2.99
CA ILE A 121 14.46 14.52 3.78
C ILE A 121 13.68 14.62 5.10
N PRO A 122 13.93 15.62 5.98
CA PRO A 122 13.18 15.72 7.24
C PRO A 122 11.69 16.01 7.00
N LEU A 123 11.34 16.70 5.91
CA LEU A 123 9.96 16.96 5.55
C LEU A 123 9.24 15.68 5.12
N GLU A 124 9.86 14.85 4.27
CA GLU A 124 9.30 13.54 3.93
C GLU A 124 9.20 12.65 5.16
N MET A 125 10.24 12.58 5.98
CA MET A 125 10.25 11.78 7.20
C MET A 125 9.05 12.11 8.10
N SER A 126 8.79 13.39 8.36
CA SER A 126 7.64 13.81 9.18
C SER A 126 6.29 13.41 8.57
N LEU A 127 6.15 13.52 7.24
CA LEU A 127 4.92 13.10 6.56
C LEU A 127 4.75 11.58 6.59
N ARG A 128 5.84 10.81 6.44
CA ARG A 128 5.84 9.34 6.53
C ARG A 128 5.46 8.86 7.93
N GLU A 129 5.88 9.56 8.99
CA GLU A 129 5.40 9.27 10.35
C GLU A 129 3.88 9.43 10.48
N GLY A 130 3.33 10.49 9.89
CA GLY A 130 1.89 10.70 9.79
C GLY A 130 1.19 9.54 9.08
N GLN A 131 1.65 9.20 7.87
CA GLN A 131 1.12 8.07 7.09
C GLN A 131 1.19 6.74 7.85
N ALA A 132 2.30 6.47 8.55
CA ALA A 132 2.46 5.25 9.33
C ALA A 132 1.46 5.18 10.49
N ASN A 133 1.25 6.30 11.19
CA ASN A 133 0.27 6.37 12.28
C ASN A 133 -1.16 6.19 11.75
N ASP A 134 -1.51 6.82 10.63
CA ASP A 134 -2.83 6.71 10.01
C ASP A 134 -3.10 5.28 9.50
N ALA A 135 -2.12 4.67 8.85
CA ALA A 135 -2.21 3.28 8.40
C ALA A 135 -2.41 2.31 9.56
N LEU A 136 -1.64 2.45 10.65
CA LEU A 136 -1.82 1.63 11.85
C LEU A 136 -3.16 1.86 12.55
N HIS A 137 -3.64 3.11 12.58
CA HIS A 137 -4.94 3.45 13.16
C HIS A 137 -6.08 2.78 12.37
N ASN A 138 -6.08 2.95 11.05
CA ASN A 138 -7.06 2.32 10.17
C ASN A 138 -7.01 0.79 10.26
N LEU A 139 -5.81 0.21 10.33
CA LEU A 139 -5.63 -1.23 10.50
C LEU A 139 -6.34 -1.74 11.77
N ARG A 140 -6.21 -1.03 12.90
CA ARG A 140 -6.92 -1.38 14.14
C ARG A 140 -8.44 -1.29 13.97
N ILE A 141 -8.94 -0.26 13.30
CA ILE A 141 -10.37 -0.09 13.02
C ILE A 141 -10.89 -1.26 12.19
N TYR A 142 -10.23 -1.59 11.07
CA TYR A 142 -10.68 -2.64 10.17
C TYR A 142 -10.57 -4.03 10.78
N LEU A 143 -9.53 -4.31 11.58
CA LEU A 143 -9.43 -5.57 12.33
C LEU A 143 -10.57 -5.70 13.36
N CYS A 144 -10.89 -4.61 14.08
CA CYS A 144 -12.02 -4.58 15.00
C CYS A 144 -13.35 -4.82 14.25
N ASN A 145 -13.57 -4.13 13.13
CA ASN A 145 -14.75 -4.30 12.29
C ASN A 145 -14.87 -5.75 11.78
N LYS A 146 -13.78 -6.33 11.27
CA LYS A 146 -13.74 -7.74 10.83
C LYS A 146 -14.13 -8.68 11.97
N ALA A 147 -13.61 -8.47 13.18
CA ALA A 147 -13.98 -9.28 14.36
C ALA A 147 -15.47 -9.15 14.72
N ILE A 148 -16.02 -7.94 14.66
CA ILE A 148 -17.45 -7.68 14.89
C ILE A 148 -18.29 -8.41 13.84
N LEU A 149 -17.98 -8.30 12.55
CA LEU A 149 -18.69 -8.99 11.46
C LEU A 149 -18.71 -10.52 11.65
N PHE A 150 -17.59 -11.10 12.08
CA PHE A 150 -17.56 -12.53 12.41
C PHE A 150 -18.56 -12.89 13.51
N ARG A 151 -18.66 -12.06 14.56
CA ARG A 151 -19.55 -12.31 15.70
C ARG A 151 -21.02 -12.08 15.37
N THR A 152 -21.34 -10.99 14.68
CA THR A 152 -22.73 -10.50 14.51
C THR A 152 -23.36 -10.92 13.20
N THR A 153 -22.58 -11.06 12.13
CA THR A 153 -23.11 -11.32 10.78
C THR A 153 -22.82 -12.75 10.35
N VAL A 154 -21.56 -13.19 10.37
CA VAL A 154 -21.17 -14.51 9.87
C VAL A 154 -21.78 -15.63 10.72
N ARG A 155 -21.66 -15.54 12.06
CA ARG A 155 -22.22 -16.56 12.97
C ARG A 155 -23.75 -16.61 12.99
N GLN A 156 -24.41 -15.49 12.71
CA GLN A 156 -25.89 -15.41 12.72
C GLN A 156 -26.50 -15.76 11.35
N ALA A 157 -25.69 -15.89 10.30
CA ALA A 157 -26.17 -16.20 8.96
C ALA A 157 -26.67 -17.65 8.85
N ASN A 158 -28.00 -17.80 8.86
CA ASN A 158 -28.68 -19.10 8.85
C ASN A 158 -29.14 -19.56 7.46
N SER A 159 -29.11 -18.69 6.45
CA SER A 159 -29.43 -19.03 5.06
C SER A 159 -28.22 -18.86 4.15
N GLN A 160 -28.22 -19.53 2.99
CA GLN A 160 -27.11 -19.42 2.05
C GLN A 160 -26.92 -17.99 1.55
N ALA A 161 -28.02 -17.29 1.23
CA ALA A 161 -27.96 -15.90 0.80
C ALA A 161 -27.35 -14.98 1.88
N LEU A 162 -27.70 -15.20 3.16
CA LEU A 162 -27.13 -14.43 4.27
C LEU A 162 -25.65 -14.76 4.48
N LYS A 163 -25.25 -16.03 4.33
CA LYS A 163 -23.83 -16.43 4.41
C LYS A 163 -23.00 -15.78 3.32
N THR A 164 -23.46 -15.84 2.06
CA THR A 164 -22.77 -15.20 0.94
C THR A 164 -22.62 -13.70 1.17
N ARG A 165 -23.67 -13.02 1.65
CA ARG A 165 -23.60 -11.60 1.99
C ARG A 165 -22.62 -11.32 3.14
N ALA A 166 -22.64 -12.13 4.19
CA ALA A 166 -21.74 -11.98 5.33
C ALA A 166 -20.28 -12.13 4.91
N TRP A 167 -19.97 -13.13 4.10
CA TRP A 167 -18.62 -13.34 3.56
C TRP A 167 -18.20 -12.20 2.64
N SER A 168 -19.09 -11.69 1.78
CA SER A 168 -18.79 -10.52 0.95
C SER A 168 -18.41 -9.28 1.79
N GLN A 169 -19.05 -9.07 2.94
CA GLN A 169 -18.68 -8.00 3.87
C GLN A 169 -17.30 -8.25 4.51
N VAL A 170 -17.02 -9.49 4.92
CA VAL A 170 -15.70 -9.86 5.46
C VAL A 170 -14.60 -9.65 4.42
N THR A 171 -14.83 -10.04 3.17
CA THR A 171 -13.88 -9.82 2.06
C THR A 171 -13.63 -8.33 1.84
N SER A 172 -14.67 -7.49 1.87
CA SER A 172 -14.50 -6.04 1.73
C SER A 172 -13.67 -5.43 2.87
N VAL A 173 -13.89 -5.86 4.12
CA VAL A 173 -13.06 -5.39 5.24
C VAL A 173 -11.64 -5.95 5.14
N GLN A 174 -11.47 -7.18 4.67
CA GLN A 174 -10.14 -7.76 4.45
C GLN A 174 -9.34 -6.97 3.41
N GLN A 175 -9.99 -6.47 2.34
CA GLN A 175 -9.33 -5.60 1.36
C GLN A 175 -8.79 -4.31 2.01
N ALA A 176 -9.57 -3.69 2.90
CA ALA A 176 -9.12 -2.52 3.64
C ALA A 176 -7.94 -2.85 4.58
N VAL A 177 -7.94 -4.04 5.21
CA VAL A 177 -6.79 -4.54 6.00
C VAL A 177 -5.54 -4.68 5.12
N SER A 178 -5.65 -5.34 3.96
CA SER A 178 -4.52 -5.52 3.03
C SER A 178 -3.97 -4.19 2.53
N LEU A 179 -4.83 -3.22 2.21
CA LEU A 179 -4.44 -1.88 1.79
C LEU A 179 -3.60 -1.17 2.87
N HIS A 180 -4.13 -1.06 4.09
CA HIS A 180 -3.44 -0.33 5.15
C HIS A 180 -2.20 -1.06 5.67
N ALA A 181 -2.18 -2.41 5.64
CA ALA A 181 -0.97 -3.17 5.90
C ALA A 181 0.12 -2.87 4.87
N SER A 182 -0.23 -2.81 3.58
CA SER A 182 0.72 -2.53 2.50
C SER A 182 1.24 -1.10 2.54
N ILE A 183 0.36 -0.12 2.82
CA ILE A 183 0.77 1.29 3.05
C ILE A 183 1.77 1.36 4.21
N TYR A 184 1.46 0.75 5.35
CA TYR A 184 2.36 0.78 6.50
C TYR A 184 3.73 0.14 6.19
N THR A 185 3.74 -1.03 5.54
CA THR A 185 4.98 -1.73 5.17
C THR A 185 5.83 -0.88 4.22
N LYS A 186 5.23 -0.28 3.19
CA LYS A 186 5.94 0.58 2.24
C LYS A 186 6.48 1.83 2.91
N THR A 187 5.64 2.54 3.68
CA THR A 187 6.03 3.73 4.45
C THR A 187 7.20 3.42 5.38
N ARG A 188 7.15 2.30 6.10
CA ARG A 188 8.26 1.88 6.97
C ARG A 188 9.55 1.65 6.18
N LYS A 189 9.49 0.96 5.04
CA LYS A 189 10.67 0.71 4.18
C LYS A 189 11.28 2.03 3.70
N GLN A 190 10.46 2.99 3.31
CA GLN A 190 10.93 4.30 2.86
C GLN A 190 11.49 5.14 3.99
N MET A 191 10.91 5.07 5.19
CA MET A 191 11.53 5.65 6.37
C MET A 191 12.92 5.06 6.61
N MET A 192 13.14 3.76 6.38
CA MET A 192 14.48 3.15 6.48
C MET A 192 15.48 3.72 5.47
N ARG A 193 15.03 4.00 4.23
CA ARG A 193 15.86 4.61 3.17
C ARG A 193 16.24 6.06 3.47
N LEU A 194 15.45 6.76 4.28
CA LEU A 194 15.72 8.12 4.76
C LEU A 194 16.62 8.15 6.01
N GLU A 195 17.23 7.03 6.41
CA GLU A 195 18.12 6.91 7.57
C GLU A 195 17.48 7.40 8.88
N PRO A 196 16.46 6.67 9.39
CA PRO A 196 15.67 7.13 10.53
C PRO A 196 16.47 7.04 11.83
N GLY A 197 16.13 7.91 12.78
CA GLY A 197 16.72 7.90 14.12
C GLY A 197 16.33 6.64 14.92
N GLN A 198 17.09 6.35 15.99
CA GLN A 198 16.85 5.16 16.81
C GLN A 198 15.44 5.11 17.43
N ASP A 199 14.89 6.27 17.80
CA ASP A 199 13.53 6.37 18.34
C ASP A 199 12.47 5.92 17.33
N GLN A 200 12.65 6.29 16.06
CA GLN A 200 11.75 5.89 14.96
C GLN A 200 11.84 4.38 14.69
N LEU A 201 13.05 3.82 14.74
CA LEU A 201 13.26 2.37 14.61
C LEU A 201 12.57 1.57 15.72
N GLN A 202 12.59 2.09 16.95
CA GLN A 202 11.91 1.45 18.08
C GLN A 202 10.38 1.58 18.00
N LYS A 203 9.90 2.74 17.53
CA LYS A 203 8.47 3.06 17.43
C LYS A 203 7.78 2.30 16.28
N TYR A 204 8.37 2.31 15.08
CA TYR A 204 7.78 1.73 13.87
C TYR A 204 8.36 0.34 13.57
N LYS A 205 7.74 -0.68 14.17
CA LYS A 205 8.16 -2.08 14.05
C LYS A 205 7.66 -2.74 12.75
N PRO A 206 8.36 -3.76 12.24
CA PRO A 206 7.85 -4.51 11.09
C PRO A 206 6.50 -5.15 11.44
N LEU A 207 5.57 -5.09 10.48
CA LEU A 207 4.24 -5.69 10.62
C LEU A 207 4.33 -7.17 10.25
N LEU A 208 3.94 -8.04 11.17
CA LEU A 208 3.97 -9.49 10.95
C LEU A 208 2.59 -9.97 10.45
N ARG A 209 2.60 -10.94 9.54
CA ARG A 209 1.37 -11.48 8.93
C ARG A 209 0.45 -12.11 9.98
N GLU A 210 1.02 -12.69 11.03
CA GLU A 210 0.30 -13.29 12.15
C GLU A 210 -0.50 -12.25 12.94
N GLN A 211 -0.02 -11.01 12.99
CA GLN A 211 -0.70 -9.91 13.71
C GLN A 211 -1.97 -9.43 12.99
N LEU A 212 -2.14 -9.81 11.72
CA LEU A 212 -3.32 -9.47 10.90
C LEU A 212 -4.38 -10.56 10.93
N LYS A 213 -4.06 -11.73 11.47
CA LYS A 213 -5.02 -12.83 11.65
C LYS A 213 -5.85 -12.57 12.90
N ILE A 214 -7.17 -12.63 12.74
CA ILE A 214 -8.08 -12.60 13.88
C ILE A 214 -8.21 -14.04 14.39
N SER A 215 -7.74 -14.29 15.60
CA SER A 215 -7.99 -15.59 16.25
C SER A 215 -9.50 -15.74 16.45
N THR A 216 -10.09 -16.66 15.69
CA THR A 216 -11.51 -17.04 15.82
C THR A 216 -11.72 -18.15 16.84
N ALA A 217 -10.66 -18.60 17.53
CA ALA A 217 -10.72 -19.62 18.57
C ALA A 217 -11.63 -19.14 19.72
N VAL A 218 -12.76 -19.84 19.86
CA VAL A 218 -13.81 -19.61 20.83
C VAL A 218 -13.36 -20.12 22.20
N GLY A 219 -13.45 -19.28 23.23
CA GLY A 219 -13.73 -19.77 24.58
C GLY A 219 -15.22 -20.11 24.63
N ASP A 220 -15.53 -21.37 24.94
CA ASP A 220 -16.91 -21.83 25.13
C ASP A 220 -17.57 -20.95 26.20
N PRO A 221 -18.68 -20.24 25.91
CA PRO A 221 -19.37 -19.48 26.95
C PRO A 221 -20.11 -20.38 27.95
N ASN A 222 -20.08 -21.72 27.76
CA ASN A 222 -20.75 -22.73 28.56
C ASN A 222 -19.86 -23.92 28.97
N ALA A 223 -18.52 -23.77 29.01
CA ALA A 223 -17.64 -24.76 29.62
C ALA A 223 -17.45 -24.50 31.13
#